data_AF-U6DZX3-F1
#
_entry.id   AF-U6DZX3-F1
#
_cell.length_a   1.000
_cell.length_b   1.000
_cell.length_c   1.000
_cell.angle_alpha   90.00
_cell.angle_beta   90.00
_cell.angle_gamma   90.00
#
_symmetry.space_group_name_H-M   'P 1'
#
loop_
_entity.id
_entity.type
_entity.pdbx_description
1 polymer ?
#
loop_
_entity_poly.entity_id
_entity_poly.type
_entity_poly.pdbx_seq_one_letter_code
_entity_poly.pdbx_strand_id
1 'polypeptide(L)'
;MAGTPASLSGRDEGSFAYLTIKDRIPQILTKVIDTLHRHKNEFFEKHGEKGTEAEKKAISLLSKLRNELQTDKPIIPFVEKFVDTDIWNQYLEYQQSLLNENDGKPRWFYSPWLFVECYMYRRIHEAIIQSPPIDDFDVFKESKDQNFFESRESIIALCTHLQEVVTAIEDLDENQLKDEFFRLLQ
;
A
#
# COMPACT_ATOMS: atom_id res chain seq x y z
N MET A 1 -18.01 -28.00 -15.58
CA MET A 1 -17.57 -27.23 -14.40
C MET A 1 -17.47 -25.78 -14.84
N ALA A 2 -18.13 -24.84 -14.16
CA ALA A 2 -17.97 -23.42 -14.48
C ALA A 2 -16.51 -23.03 -14.16
N GLY A 3 -15.82 -22.39 -15.11
CA GLY A 3 -14.45 -21.91 -14.89
C GLY A 3 -14.42 -20.78 -13.87
N THR A 4 -13.23 -20.52 -13.31
CA THR A 4 -13.00 -19.36 -12.43
C THR A 4 -13.33 -18.07 -13.19
N PRO A 5 -14.09 -17.13 -12.60
CA PRO A 5 -14.42 -15.88 -13.25
C PRO A 5 -13.18 -15.02 -13.48
N ALA A 6 -13.28 -14.08 -14.42
CA ALA A 6 -12.22 -13.11 -14.67
C ALA A 6 -11.97 -12.24 -13.43
N SER A 7 -10.71 -11.85 -13.21
CA SER A 7 -10.34 -10.91 -12.16
C SER A 7 -10.96 -9.54 -12.41
N LEU A 8 -11.33 -8.84 -11.32
CA LEU A 8 -11.55 -7.41 -11.35
C LEU A 8 -10.30 -6.70 -11.89
N SER A 9 -10.47 -5.74 -12.78
CA SER A 9 -9.38 -4.98 -13.41
C SER A 9 -9.88 -3.62 -13.88
N GLY A 10 -8.97 -2.74 -14.29
CA GLY A 10 -9.31 -1.46 -14.93
C GLY A 10 -9.81 -1.59 -16.38
N ARG A 11 -10.31 -2.77 -16.79
CA ARG A 11 -10.79 -2.99 -18.17
C ARG A 11 -12.22 -2.49 -18.34
N ASP A 12 -13.02 -2.59 -17.28
CA ASP A 12 -14.36 -2.03 -17.23
C ASP A 12 -14.30 -0.64 -16.60
N GLU A 13 -14.52 0.39 -17.43
CA GLU A 13 -14.47 1.80 -17.00
C GLU A 13 -15.56 2.16 -15.98
N GLY A 14 -16.65 1.39 -15.91
CA GLY A 14 -17.71 1.55 -14.91
C GLY A 14 -17.38 0.92 -13.56
N SER A 15 -16.29 0.15 -13.48
CA SER A 15 -15.93 -0.59 -12.27
C SER A 15 -15.23 0.28 -11.23
N PHE A 16 -15.36 -0.13 -9.97
CA PHE A 16 -14.60 0.48 -8.87
C PHE A 16 -13.09 0.28 -9.00
N ALA A 17 -12.65 -0.81 -9.65
CA ALA A 17 -11.23 -1.06 -9.92
C ALA A 17 -10.66 0.01 -10.87
N TYR A 18 -11.38 0.35 -11.95
CA TYR A 18 -10.98 1.43 -12.85
C TYR A 18 -10.91 2.78 -12.14
N LEU A 19 -11.94 3.14 -11.38
CA LEU A 19 -11.95 4.37 -10.56
C LEU A 19 -10.73 4.43 -9.62
N THR A 20 -10.43 3.31 -8.97
CA THR A 20 -9.30 3.23 -8.03
C THR A 20 -7.97 3.40 -8.74
N ILE A 21 -7.74 2.67 -9.83
CA ILE A 21 -6.50 2.75 -10.63
C ILE A 21 -6.33 4.15 -11.24
N LYS A 22 -7.40 4.73 -11.77
CA LYS A 22 -7.37 6.02 -12.48
C LYS A 22 -7.19 7.21 -11.56
N ASP A 23 -7.90 7.25 -10.44
CA ASP A 23 -8.01 8.46 -9.61
C ASP A 23 -7.37 8.30 -8.25
N ARG A 24 -7.57 7.16 -7.57
CA ARG A 24 -7.10 6.99 -6.17
C ARG A 24 -5.62 6.66 -6.09
N ILE A 25 -5.12 5.73 -6.92
CA ILE A 25 -3.69 5.36 -6.89
C ILE A 25 -2.78 6.56 -7.21
N PRO A 26 -3.06 7.41 -8.22
CA PRO A 26 -2.25 8.61 -8.46
C PRO A 26 -2.28 9.61 -7.29
N GLN A 27 -3.40 9.72 -6.57
CA GLN A 27 -3.50 10.53 -5.36
C GLN A 27 -2.61 9.97 -4.24
N ILE A 28 -2.60 8.65 -4.04
CA ILE A 28 -1.71 7.98 -3.07
C ILE A 28 -0.25 8.29 -3.39
N LEU A 29 0.18 8.08 -4.65
CA LEU A 29 1.55 8.37 -5.07
C LEU A 29 1.93 9.84 -4.89
N THR A 30 0.98 10.75 -5.16
CA THR A 30 1.21 12.19 -4.97
C THR A 30 1.38 12.54 -3.49
N LYS A 31 0.59 11.94 -2.59
CA LYS A 31 0.77 12.10 -1.15
C LYS A 31 2.10 11.56 -0.66
N VAL A 32 2.53 10.40 -1.17
CA VAL A 32 3.86 9.82 -0.84
C VAL A 32 5.00 10.75 -1.27
N ILE A 33 4.92 11.33 -2.47
CA ILE A 33 5.90 12.32 -2.96
C ILE A 33 5.90 13.57 -2.07
N ASP A 34 4.72 14.07 -1.71
CA ASP A 34 4.59 15.21 -0.80
C ASP A 34 5.19 14.94 0.58
N THR A 35 4.96 13.75 1.14
CA THR A 35 5.59 13.32 2.40
C THR A 35 7.10 13.38 2.33
N LEU A 36 7.72 12.82 1.29
CA LEU A 36 9.18 12.89 1.12
C LEU A 36 9.67 14.35 1.06
N HIS A 37 8.99 15.19 0.29
CA HIS A 37 9.36 16.60 0.15
C HIS A 37 9.27 17.36 1.47
N ARG A 38 8.23 17.10 2.28
CA ARG A 38 8.08 17.71 3.63
C ARG A 38 9.16 17.25 4.62
N HIS A 39 9.68 16.03 4.47
CA HIS A 39 10.73 15.48 5.33
C HIS A 39 12.16 15.86 4.89
N LYS A 40 12.33 16.64 3.83
CA LYS A 40 13.65 17.07 3.33
C LYS A 40 14.57 17.65 4.41
N ASN A 41 14.04 18.51 5.29
CA ASN A 41 14.84 19.11 6.36
C ASN A 41 15.29 18.05 7.38
N GLU A 42 14.41 17.12 7.75
CA GLU A 42 14.75 16.00 8.63
C GLU A 42 15.84 15.12 8.03
N PHE A 43 15.74 14.82 6.73
CA PHE A 43 16.78 14.04 6.03
C PHE A 43 18.12 14.78 6.00
N PHE A 44 18.11 16.10 5.82
CA PHE A 44 19.32 16.91 5.88
C PHE A 44 19.93 16.92 7.29
N GLU A 45 19.11 17.08 8.33
CA GLU A 45 19.57 17.07 9.71
C GLU A 45 20.20 15.73 10.12
N LYS A 46 19.59 14.61 9.69
CA LYS A 46 20.07 13.25 10.03
C LYS A 46 21.24 12.77 9.18
N HIS A 47 21.25 13.10 7.89
CA HIS A 47 22.16 12.49 6.91
C HIS A 47 22.94 13.50 6.06
N GLY A 48 22.79 14.80 6.31
CA GLY A 48 23.40 15.88 5.54
C GLY A 48 22.90 15.93 4.09
N GLU A 49 23.75 16.46 3.20
CA GLU A 49 23.45 16.56 1.77
C GLU A 49 23.03 15.21 1.15
N LYS A 50 23.64 14.10 1.59
CA LYS A 50 23.31 12.75 1.12
C LYS A 50 21.85 12.38 1.36
N GLY A 51 21.26 12.82 2.48
CA GLY A 51 19.84 12.62 2.75
C GLY A 51 18.95 13.35 1.75
N THR A 52 19.30 14.59 1.39
CA THR A 52 18.54 15.36 0.40
C THR A 52 18.73 14.86 -1.04
N GLU A 53 19.90 14.32 -1.36
CA GLU A 53 20.13 13.66 -2.66
C GLU A 53 19.32 12.38 -2.79
N ALA A 54 19.26 11.58 -1.72
CA ALA A 54 18.46 10.37 -1.65
C ALA A 54 16.94 10.67 -1.73
N GLU A 55 16.47 11.71 -1.03
CA GLU A 55 15.09 12.20 -1.14
C GLU A 55 14.72 12.59 -2.59
N LYS A 56 15.55 13.38 -3.26
CA LYS A 56 15.35 13.72 -4.68
C LYS A 56 15.33 12.49 -5.58
N LYS A 57 16.20 11.51 -5.31
CA LYS A 57 16.23 10.24 -6.06
C LYS A 57 14.92 9.47 -5.88
N ALA A 58 14.45 9.29 -4.65
CA ALA A 58 13.19 8.62 -4.35
C ALA A 58 12.01 9.33 -5.03
N ILE A 59 11.91 10.66 -4.94
CA ILE A 59 10.87 11.46 -5.60
C ILE A 59 10.89 11.27 -7.12
N SER A 60 12.08 11.25 -7.74
CA SER A 60 12.23 11.02 -9.18
C SER A 60 11.69 9.65 -9.60
N LEU A 61 12.05 8.59 -8.85
CA LEU A 61 11.58 7.22 -9.10
C LEU A 61 10.07 7.09 -8.93
N LEU A 62 9.49 7.73 -7.90
CA LEU A 62 8.05 7.74 -7.65
C LEU A 62 7.28 8.57 -8.67
N SER A 63 7.87 9.66 -9.15
CA SER A 63 7.28 10.46 -10.24
C SER A 63 7.25 9.68 -11.55
N LYS A 64 8.31 8.90 -11.84
CA LYS A 64 8.34 7.94 -12.95
C LYS A 64 7.25 6.88 -12.80
N LEU A 65 7.12 6.28 -11.62
CA LEU A 65 6.08 5.29 -11.31
C LEU A 65 4.66 5.87 -11.54
N ARG A 66 4.40 7.09 -11.08
CA ARG A 66 3.12 7.77 -11.30
C ARG A 66 2.85 8.00 -12.79
N ASN A 67 3.86 8.41 -13.55
CA ASN A 67 3.71 8.59 -15.00
C ASN A 67 3.45 7.25 -15.73
N GLU A 68 4.15 6.19 -15.33
CA GLU A 68 3.93 4.83 -15.86
C GLU A 68 2.47 4.39 -15.67
N LEU A 69 1.92 4.59 -14.47
CA LEU A 69 0.51 4.35 -14.15
C LEU A 69 -0.44 5.19 -15.01
N GLN A 70 -0.25 6.51 -15.03
CA GLN A 70 -1.15 7.44 -15.72
C GLN A 70 -1.17 7.25 -17.25
N THR A 71 -0.11 6.69 -17.82
CA THR A 71 0.04 6.47 -19.26
C THR A 71 -0.06 4.98 -19.64
N ASP A 72 -0.60 4.15 -18.74
CA ASP A 72 -0.81 2.71 -18.91
C ASP A 72 0.41 1.96 -19.47
N LYS A 73 1.60 2.30 -18.97
CA LYS A 73 2.84 1.62 -19.40
C LYS A 73 2.82 0.15 -18.98
N PRO A 74 3.50 -0.72 -19.74
CA PRO A 74 3.74 -2.09 -19.30
C PRO A 74 4.41 -2.14 -17.93
N ILE A 75 3.98 -3.09 -17.10
CA ILE A 75 4.59 -3.41 -15.81
C ILE A 75 5.99 -3.98 -16.07
N ILE A 76 6.99 -3.46 -15.35
CA ILE A 76 8.40 -3.84 -15.50
C ILE A 76 8.89 -4.68 -14.31
N PRO A 77 9.87 -5.57 -14.52
CA PRO A 77 10.50 -6.32 -13.43
C PRO A 77 11.12 -5.42 -12.37
N PHE A 78 11.14 -5.90 -11.13
CA PHE A 78 11.89 -5.30 -10.04
C PHE A 78 13.39 -5.56 -10.24
N VAL A 79 14.20 -4.57 -9.87
CA VAL A 79 15.65 -4.56 -10.12
C VAL A 79 16.45 -4.48 -8.82
N GLU A 80 15.90 -3.88 -7.76
CA GLU A 80 16.63 -3.79 -6.50
C GLU A 80 16.57 -5.11 -5.73
N LYS A 81 17.70 -5.53 -5.17
CA LYS A 81 17.75 -6.80 -4.45
C LYS A 81 17.03 -6.67 -3.11
N PHE A 82 15.98 -7.45 -2.95
CA PHE A 82 15.25 -7.61 -1.70
C PHE A 82 14.84 -9.07 -1.54
N VAL A 83 14.33 -9.43 -0.36
CA VAL A 83 14.00 -10.84 -0.02
C VAL A 83 12.99 -11.47 -1.00
N ASP A 84 12.16 -10.66 -1.64
CA ASP A 84 11.05 -11.09 -2.49
C ASP A 84 11.21 -10.72 -3.97
N THR A 85 12.31 -10.08 -4.39
CA THR A 85 12.48 -9.56 -5.76
C THR A 85 12.32 -10.65 -6.81
N ASP A 86 12.95 -11.81 -6.60
CA ASP A 86 12.88 -12.93 -7.55
C ASP A 86 11.47 -13.55 -7.59
N ILE A 87 10.80 -13.63 -6.44
CA ILE A 87 9.42 -14.15 -6.33
C ILE A 87 8.47 -13.23 -7.10
N TRP A 88 8.62 -11.92 -6.96
CA TRP A 88 7.82 -10.94 -7.70
C TRP A 88 8.04 -11.01 -9.21
N ASN A 89 9.30 -11.16 -9.63
CA ASN A 89 9.63 -11.25 -11.04
C ASN A 89 9.08 -12.55 -11.66
N GLN A 90 9.16 -13.68 -10.95
CA GLN A 90 8.49 -14.93 -11.36
C GLN A 90 6.98 -14.76 -11.42
N TYR A 91 6.36 -14.04 -10.49
CA TYR A 91 4.93 -13.77 -10.53
C TYR A 91 4.53 -12.87 -11.70
N LEU A 92 5.36 -11.89 -12.08
CA LEU A 92 5.15 -11.08 -13.28
C LEU A 92 5.23 -11.92 -14.56
N GLU A 93 6.21 -12.83 -14.66
CA GLU A 93 6.30 -13.78 -15.77
C GLU A 93 5.07 -14.70 -15.84
N TYR A 94 4.58 -15.17 -14.70
CA TYR A 94 3.32 -15.90 -14.62
C TYR A 94 2.13 -15.04 -15.09
N GLN A 95 2.00 -13.80 -14.64
CA GLN A 95 0.94 -12.89 -15.12
C GLN A 95 1.02 -12.67 -16.63
N GLN A 96 2.21 -12.58 -17.19
CA GLN A 96 2.41 -12.49 -18.64
C GLN A 96 1.99 -13.77 -19.38
N SER A 97 2.19 -14.96 -18.80
CA SER A 97 1.79 -16.23 -19.42
C SER A 97 0.28 -16.47 -19.43
N LEU A 98 -0.47 -15.77 -18.58
CA LEU A 98 -1.94 -15.78 -18.58
C LEU A 98 -2.56 -14.93 -19.71
N LEU A 99 -1.76 -14.11 -20.40
CA LEU A 99 -2.21 -13.24 -21.47
C LEU A 99 -2.12 -13.94 -22.83
N ASN A 100 -3.12 -13.75 -23.67
CA ASN A 100 -3.05 -14.19 -25.07
C ASN A 100 -2.19 -13.22 -25.89
N GLU A 101 -1.78 -13.62 -27.10
CA GLU A 101 -0.98 -12.76 -28.00
C GLU A 101 -1.62 -11.38 -28.26
N ASN A 102 -2.96 -11.33 -28.32
CA ASN A 102 -3.72 -10.10 -28.55
C ASN A 102 -3.80 -9.18 -27.31
N ASP A 103 -3.55 -9.71 -26.11
CA ASP A 103 -3.66 -8.95 -24.86
C ASP A 103 -2.41 -8.11 -24.58
N GLY A 104 -1.30 -8.40 -25.25
CA GLY A 104 -0.03 -7.68 -25.14
C GLY A 104 0.69 -7.99 -23.82
N LYS A 105 1.16 -6.93 -23.15
CA LYS A 105 1.91 -7.03 -21.88
C LYS A 105 1.02 -6.67 -20.68
N PRO A 106 1.30 -7.23 -19.48
CA PRO A 106 0.72 -6.76 -18.23
C PRO A 106 0.91 -5.25 -18.09
N ARG A 107 -0.18 -4.53 -17.80
CA ARG A 107 -0.21 -3.06 -17.68
C ARG A 107 -1.33 -2.64 -16.74
N TRP A 108 -1.25 -1.40 -16.27
CA TRP A 108 -2.03 -0.87 -15.15
C TRP A 108 -3.54 -1.03 -15.28
N PHE A 109 -4.10 -0.77 -16.46
CA PHE A 109 -5.55 -0.86 -16.68
C PHE A 109 -6.00 -2.23 -17.17
N TYR A 110 -5.08 -3.10 -17.58
CA TYR A 110 -5.43 -4.43 -18.12
C TYR A 110 -5.35 -5.55 -17.08
N SER A 111 -4.27 -5.55 -16.30
CA SER A 111 -3.93 -6.62 -15.36
C SER A 111 -4.93 -6.71 -14.19
N PRO A 112 -4.96 -7.85 -13.46
CA PRO A 112 -5.78 -7.98 -12.25
C PRO A 112 -5.55 -6.83 -11.26
N TRP A 113 -6.62 -6.22 -10.77
CA TRP A 113 -6.57 -5.06 -9.88
C TRP A 113 -5.71 -5.32 -8.64
N LEU A 114 -5.87 -6.51 -8.03
CA LEU A 114 -5.06 -6.95 -6.90
C LEU A 114 -3.54 -6.92 -7.23
N PHE A 115 -3.16 -7.44 -8.39
CA PHE A 115 -1.75 -7.43 -8.81
C PHE A 115 -1.26 -6.00 -9.04
N VAL A 116 -2.07 -5.14 -9.65
CA VAL A 116 -1.74 -3.74 -9.93
C VAL A 116 -1.50 -2.95 -8.64
N GLU A 117 -2.38 -3.08 -7.65
CA GLU A 117 -2.24 -2.40 -6.37
C GLU A 117 -1.02 -2.90 -5.59
N CYS A 118 -0.84 -4.22 -5.49
CA CYS A 118 0.31 -4.77 -4.79
C CYS A 118 1.64 -4.40 -5.49
N TYR A 119 1.69 -4.42 -6.82
CA TYR A 119 2.85 -3.97 -7.60
C TYR A 119 3.19 -2.50 -7.30
N MET A 120 2.18 -1.64 -7.22
CA MET A 120 2.35 -0.22 -6.91
C MET A 120 3.04 -0.02 -5.56
N TYR A 121 2.53 -0.64 -4.49
CA TYR A 121 3.15 -0.52 -3.16
C TYR A 121 4.57 -1.12 -3.12
N ARG A 122 4.81 -2.22 -3.83
CA ARG A 122 6.16 -2.80 -3.90
C ARG A 122 7.14 -1.94 -4.70
N ARG A 123 6.68 -1.20 -5.73
CA ARG A 123 7.48 -0.20 -6.47
C ARG A 123 7.74 1.06 -5.64
N ILE A 124 6.80 1.47 -4.78
CA ILE A 124 7.08 2.51 -3.77
C ILE A 124 8.22 2.05 -2.87
N HIS A 125 8.13 0.84 -2.32
CA HIS A 125 9.17 0.31 -1.45
C HIS A 125 10.52 0.20 -2.19
N GLU A 126 10.53 -0.29 -3.44
CA GLU A 126 11.72 -0.33 -4.29
C GLU A 126 12.39 1.05 -4.42
N ALA A 127 11.61 2.10 -4.65
CA ALA A 127 12.14 3.46 -4.77
C ALA A 127 12.84 3.95 -3.50
N ILE A 128 12.34 3.54 -2.32
CA ILE A 128 12.93 3.87 -1.03
C ILE A 128 14.22 3.09 -0.80
N ILE A 129 14.22 1.77 -0.96
CA ILE A 129 15.43 0.96 -0.75
C ILE A 129 16.53 1.25 -1.78
N GLN A 130 16.18 1.75 -2.97
CA GLN A 130 17.13 2.28 -3.94
C GLN A 130 17.76 3.61 -3.52
N SER A 131 17.30 4.25 -2.45
CA SER A 131 17.66 5.60 -2.05
C SER A 131 18.31 5.63 -0.66
N PRO A 132 19.42 4.94 -0.41
CA PRO A 132 20.16 5.12 0.84
C PRO A 132 20.71 6.56 0.92
N PRO A 133 20.77 7.18 2.11
CA PRO A 133 20.61 6.56 3.44
C PRO A 133 19.20 6.67 4.03
N ILE A 134 18.15 6.84 3.22
CA ILE A 134 16.74 6.90 3.67
C ILE A 134 15.98 5.60 3.37
N ASP A 135 16.72 4.50 3.17
CA ASP A 135 16.21 3.19 2.75
C ASP A 135 15.35 2.47 3.80
N ASP A 136 15.30 3.00 5.02
CA ASP A 136 14.43 2.58 6.12
C ASP A 136 13.17 3.48 6.28
N PHE A 137 13.02 4.51 5.44
CA PHE A 137 11.93 5.48 5.59
C PHE A 137 10.56 4.89 5.24
N ASP A 138 9.63 4.94 6.20
CA ASP A 138 8.24 4.56 5.99
C ASP A 138 7.41 5.79 5.60
N VAL A 139 7.14 5.90 4.29
CA VAL A 139 6.36 7.00 3.70
C VAL A 139 4.92 7.11 4.20
N PHE A 140 4.40 6.09 4.89
CA PHE A 140 3.05 6.07 5.46
C PHE A 140 3.05 6.23 6.98
N LYS A 141 4.23 6.29 7.63
CA LYS A 141 4.34 6.37 9.09
C LYS A 141 3.61 7.56 9.67
N GLU A 142 3.81 8.75 9.13
CA GLU A 142 3.13 9.97 9.59
C GLU A 142 1.61 9.81 9.58
N SER A 143 1.05 9.25 8.51
CA SER A 143 -0.40 9.01 8.41
C SER A 143 -0.91 7.98 9.41
N LYS A 144 -0.11 6.94 9.72
CA LYS A 144 -0.46 5.92 10.72
C LYS A 144 -0.44 6.51 12.14
N ASP A 145 0.59 7.27 12.45
CA ASP A 145 0.73 7.94 13.75
C ASP A 145 -0.39 8.97 13.94
N GLN A 146 -0.71 9.76 12.91
CA GLN A 146 -1.82 10.72 12.95
C GLN A 146 -3.16 10.05 13.25
N ASN A 147 -3.46 8.91 12.58
CA ASN A 147 -4.72 8.18 12.81
C ASN A 147 -4.84 7.66 14.25
N PHE A 148 -3.73 7.22 14.84
CA PHE A 148 -3.68 6.84 16.25
C PHE A 148 -3.99 8.02 17.18
N PHE A 149 -3.38 9.19 16.94
CA PHE A 149 -3.62 10.39 17.77
C PHE A 149 -5.05 10.91 17.64
N GLU A 150 -5.62 10.92 16.43
CA GLU A 150 -7.01 11.34 16.19
C GLU A 150 -8.02 10.38 16.82
N SER A 151 -7.69 9.10 16.92
CA SER A 151 -8.57 8.08 17.50
C SER A 151 -8.46 7.97 19.03
N ARG A 152 -7.72 8.85 19.70
CA ARG A 152 -7.37 8.72 21.12
C ARG A 152 -8.59 8.59 22.04
N GLU A 153 -9.66 9.35 21.81
CA GLU A 153 -10.86 9.27 22.64
C GLU A 153 -11.56 7.91 22.50
N SER A 154 -11.65 7.39 21.28
CA SER A 154 -12.23 6.06 21.01
C SER A 154 -11.36 4.95 21.59
N ILE A 155 -10.03 5.08 21.50
CA ILE A 155 -9.09 4.13 22.10
C ILE A 155 -9.24 4.13 23.63
N ILE A 156 -9.31 5.30 24.27
CA ILE A 156 -9.53 5.40 25.72
C ILE A 156 -10.86 4.73 26.10
N ALA A 157 -11.95 5.05 25.40
CA ALA A 157 -13.26 4.46 25.67
C ALA A 157 -13.24 2.92 25.53
N LEU A 158 -12.62 2.39 24.47
CA LEU A 158 -12.50 0.95 24.26
C LEU A 158 -11.62 0.28 25.32
N CYS A 159 -10.49 0.89 25.68
CA CYS A 159 -9.63 0.38 26.75
C CYS A 159 -10.33 0.41 28.11
N THR A 160 -11.07 1.47 28.44
CA THR A 160 -11.85 1.57 29.67
C THR A 160 -12.93 0.49 29.71
N HIS A 161 -13.73 0.35 28.64
CA HIS A 161 -14.75 -0.69 28.53
C HIS A 161 -14.15 -2.09 28.71
N LEU A 162 -13.04 -2.37 28.02
CA LEU A 162 -12.38 -3.67 28.12
C LEU A 162 -11.88 -3.95 29.55
N GLN A 163 -11.33 -2.96 30.25
CA GLN A 163 -10.91 -3.12 31.65
C GLN A 163 -12.09 -3.39 32.59
N GLU A 164 -13.23 -2.72 32.38
CA GLU A 164 -14.45 -2.95 33.15
C GLU A 164 -14.98 -4.37 32.93
N VAL A 165 -15.05 -4.83 31.68
CA VAL A 165 -15.46 -6.19 31.32
C VAL A 165 -14.51 -7.23 31.93
N VAL A 166 -13.19 -7.03 31.80
CA VAL A 166 -12.19 -7.95 32.37
C VAL A 166 -12.30 -8.03 33.90
N THR A 167 -12.59 -6.92 34.57
CA THR A 167 -12.75 -6.91 36.04
C THR A 167 -13.99 -7.67 36.48
N ALA A 168 -15.08 -7.62 35.72
CA ALA A 168 -16.33 -8.31 36.02
C ALA A 168 -16.43 -9.72 35.40
N ILE A 169 -15.40 -10.18 34.67
CA ILE A 169 -15.52 -11.34 33.76
C ILE A 169 -15.90 -12.64 34.48
N GLU A 170 -15.46 -12.82 35.73
CA GLU A 170 -15.77 -14.00 36.54
C GLU A 170 -17.23 -14.01 37.04
N ASP A 171 -17.87 -12.85 37.08
CA ASP A 171 -19.26 -12.67 37.54
C ASP A 171 -20.28 -12.73 36.39
N LEU A 172 -19.83 -12.80 35.12
CA LEU A 172 -20.71 -12.85 33.96
C LEU A 172 -21.19 -14.29 33.69
N ASP A 173 -22.49 -14.43 33.41
CA ASP A 173 -23.02 -15.69 32.88
C ASP A 173 -22.68 -15.88 31.39
N GLU A 174 -22.92 -17.09 30.85
CA GLU A 174 -22.59 -17.43 29.46
C GLU A 174 -23.27 -16.52 28.43
N ASN A 175 -24.51 -16.07 28.67
CA ASN A 175 -25.20 -15.18 27.75
C ASN A 175 -24.60 -13.77 27.80
N GLN A 176 -24.29 -13.27 29.00
CA GLN A 176 -23.63 -11.98 29.17
C GLN A 176 -22.24 -11.95 28.53
N LEU A 177 -21.47 -13.03 28.68
CA LEU A 177 -20.15 -13.16 28.05
C LEU A 177 -20.26 -13.21 26.52
N LYS A 178 -21.26 -13.92 25.99
CA LYS A 178 -21.56 -13.97 24.56
C LYS A 178 -21.96 -12.59 24.01
N ASP A 179 -22.73 -11.83 24.77
CA ASP A 179 -23.15 -10.48 24.38
C ASP A 179 -21.97 -9.51 24.35
N GLU A 180 -21.07 -9.54 25.34
CA GLU A 180 -19.83 -8.75 25.32
C GLU A 180 -18.89 -9.18 24.18
N PHE A 181 -18.79 -10.48 23.89
CA PHE A 181 -18.05 -10.97 22.73
C PHE A 181 -18.62 -10.41 21.41
N PHE A 182 -19.94 -10.45 21.22
CA PHE A 182 -20.56 -9.86 20.03
C PHE A 182 -20.42 -8.35 19.98
N ARG A 183 -20.38 -7.65 21.12
CA ARG A 183 -20.15 -6.21 21.15
C ARG A 183 -18.74 -5.86 20.68
N LEU A 184 -17.72 -6.65 21.05
CA LEU A 184 -16.34 -6.42 20.62
C LEU A 184 -16.07 -6.83 19.16
N LEU A 185 -16.93 -7.66 18.56
CA LEU A 185 -16.84 -8.06 17.16
C LEU A 185 -17.41 -7.02 16.17
N GLN A 186 -18.33 -6.16 16.62
CA GLN A 186 -19.01 -5.16 15.80
C GLN A 186 -18.21 -3.87 15.69
#